data_AF-A0A2E7WPV1-F1
#
_entry.id   AF-A0A2E7WPV1-F1
#
_cell.length_a   1.000
_cell.length_b   1.000
_cell.length_c   1.000
_cell.angle_alpha   90.00
_cell.angle_beta   90.00
_cell.angle_gamma   90.00
#
_symmetry.space_group_name_H-M   'P 1'
#
loop_
_entity.id
_entity.type
_entity.pdbx_description
1 polymer ?
#
loop_
_entity_poly.entity_id
_entity_poly.type
_entity_poly.pdbx_seq_one_letter_code
_entity_poly.pdbx_strand_id
1 'polypeptide(L)' 'MKTPRKTNFLRPLYRLGWLAIWSSWLVTILLLVPALVPRHDTFQRLLVSVLLTLLAYFLQRLWDRHITGRPLPRGRRGG' A
#
# COMPACT_ATOMS: atom_id res chain seq x y z
N MET A 1 24.72 -18.85 -25.23
CA MET A 1 24.86 -17.52 -24.60
C MET A 1 24.07 -17.50 -23.30
N LYS A 2 24.73 -17.38 -22.14
CA LYS A 2 24.05 -17.25 -20.84
C LYS A 2 23.57 -15.80 -20.70
N THR A 3 22.27 -15.57 -20.85
CA THR A 3 21.64 -14.27 -20.62
C THR A 3 22.00 -13.79 -19.21
N PRO A 4 22.57 -12.59 -19.01
CA PRO A 4 22.89 -12.10 -17.68
C PRO A 4 21.59 -12.00 -16.86
N ARG A 5 21.58 -12.66 -15.71
CA ARG A 5 20.48 -12.64 -14.74
C ARG A 5 20.32 -11.20 -14.27
N LYS A 6 19.38 -10.47 -14.88
CA LYS A 6 19.07 -9.06 -14.56
C LYS A 6 18.84 -8.97 -13.06
N THR A 7 19.82 -8.43 -12.35
CA THR A 7 19.78 -8.29 -10.90
C THR A 7 18.59 -7.41 -10.58
N ASN A 8 17.70 -7.96 -9.78
CA ASN A 8 16.39 -7.43 -9.42
C ASN A 8 16.57 -6.25 -8.44
N PHE A 9 17.37 -5.24 -8.79
CA PHE A 9 17.80 -4.15 -7.90
C PHE A 9 16.62 -3.32 -7.36
N LEU A 10 15.48 -3.31 -8.07
CA LEU A 10 14.27 -2.61 -7.64
C LEU A 10 13.39 -3.43 -6.68
N ARG A 11 13.64 -4.74 -6.55
CA ARG A 11 12.85 -5.67 -5.73
C ARG A 11 12.94 -5.37 -4.22
N PRO A 12 14.11 -5.01 -3.65
CA PRO A 12 14.22 -4.55 -2.27
C PRO A 12 13.45 -3.25 -2.04
N LEU A 13 13.51 -2.32 -3.00
CA LEU A 13 12.82 -1.02 -2.91
C LEU A 13 11.29 -1.20 -2.88
N TYR A 14 10.78 -2.16 -3.66
CA TYR A 14 9.37 -2.52 -3.65
C TYR A 14 8.93 -3.09 -2.30
N ARG A 15 9.76 -3.96 -1.70
CA ARG A 15 9.50 -4.53 -0.36
C ARG A 15 9.56 -3.47 0.74
N LEU A 16 10.50 -2.53 0.65
CA LEU A 16 10.64 -1.44 1.62
C LEU A 16 9.43 -0.51 1.61
N GLY A 17 8.95 -0.09 0.43
CA GLY A 17 7.75 0.75 0.37
C GLY A 17 6.49 0.01 0.83
N TRP A 18 6.35 -1.27 0.46
CA TRP A 18 5.27 -2.12 0.99
C TRP A 18 5.32 -2.20 2.53
N LEU A 19 6.49 -2.51 3.09
CA LEU A 19 6.68 -2.59 4.54
C LEU A 19 6.37 -1.26 5.21
N ALA A 20 6.86 -0.14 4.67
CA ALA A 20 6.65 1.19 5.24
C ALA A 20 5.16 1.58 5.25
N ILE A 21 4.45 1.37 4.14
CA ILE A 21 3.03 1.72 4.02
C ILE A 21 2.17 0.87 4.97
N TRP A 22 2.35 -0.45 4.94
CA TRP A 22 1.54 -1.35 5.77
C TRP A 22 1.89 -1.28 7.25
N SER A 23 3.16 -1.05 7.61
CA SER A 23 3.54 -0.83 9.01
C SER A 23 2.97 0.47 9.54
N SER A 24 3.04 1.55 8.75
CA SER A 24 2.47 2.85 9.14
C SER A 24 0.94 2.76 9.27
N TRP A 25 0.27 2.06 8.36
CA TRP A 25 -1.16 1.77 8.44
C TRP A 25 -1.50 1.00 9.72
N LEU A 26 -0.75 -0.07 10.03
CA LEU A 26 -0.99 -0.90 11.21
C LEU A 26 -0.83 -0.09 12.50
N VAL A 27 0.24 0.71 12.61
CA VAL A 27 0.47 1.61 13.74
C VAL A 27 -0.66 2.62 13.89
N THR A 28 -1.14 3.17 12.78
CA THR A 28 -2.26 4.14 12.79
C THR A 28 -3.54 3.49 13.31
N ILE A 29 -3.87 2.28 12.85
CA ILE A 29 -5.08 1.57 13.32
C ILE A 29 -4.96 1.17 14.79
N LEU A 30 -3.81 0.68 15.24
CA LEU A 30 -3.66 0.15 16.59
C LEU A 30 -3.48 1.23 17.66
N LEU A 31 -2.82 2.34 17.33
CA LEU A 31 -2.48 3.37 18.30
C LEU A 31 -3.31 4.64 18.12
N LEU A 32 -3.47 5.11 16.87
CA LEU A 32 -4.06 6.42 16.60
C LEU A 32 -5.59 6.38 16.63
N VAL A 33 -6.21 5.39 15.99
CA VAL A 33 -7.68 5.26 15.97
C VAL A 33 -8.27 5.10 17.38
N PRO A 34 -7.72 4.27 18.28
CA PRO A 34 -8.27 4.11 19.62
C PRO A 34 -8.03 5.32 20.52
N ALA A 35 -6.99 6.12 20.23
CA ALA A 35 -6.67 7.35 20.96
C ALA A 35 -7.57 8.53 20.53
N LEU A 36 -7.93 8.61 19.25
CA LEU A 36 -8.71 9.72 18.69
C LEU A 36 -10.22 9.47 18.70
N VAL A 37 -10.66 8.21 18.60
CA VAL A 37 -12.09 7.88 18.49
C VAL A 37 -12.58 7.25 19.81
N PRO A 38 -13.66 7.79 20.42
CA PRO A 38 -14.27 7.24 21.62
C PRO A 38 -14.52 5.73 21.52
N ARG A 39 -14.39 5.00 22.64
CA ARG A 39 -14.58 3.54 22.68
C ARG A 39 -15.98 3.08 22.32
N HIS A 40 -16.96 3.95 22.50
CA HIS A 40 -18.37 3.65 22.34
C HIS A 40 -18.85 3.84 20.89
N ASP A 41 -18.10 4.61 20.08
CA ASP A 41 -18.44 4.89 18.67
C ASP A 41 -17.83 3.86 17.72
N THR A 42 -18.37 2.64 17.77
CA THR A 42 -17.93 1.52 16.93
C THR A 42 -18.08 1.82 15.44
N PHE A 43 -19.15 2.51 15.04
CA PHE A 43 -19.39 2.88 13.63
C PHE A 43 -18.30 3.83 13.10
N GLN A 44 -17.95 4.86 13.88
CA GLN A 44 -16.91 5.81 13.50
C GLN A 44 -15.54 5.12 13.41
N ARG A 45 -15.23 4.21 14.35
CA ARG A 45 -13.98 3.40 14.29
C ARG A 45 -13.89 2.55 13.04
N LEU A 46 -14.99 1.87 12.69
CA LEU A 46 -15.07 1.07 11.47
C LEU A 46 -14.89 1.94 10.22
N LEU A 47 -15.62 3.06 10.14
CA LEU A 47 -15.55 3.98 9.01
C LEU A 47 -14.13 4.54 8.82
N VAL A 48 -13.50 5.00 9.91
CA VAL A 48 -12.10 5.51 9.89
C VAL A 48 -11.13 4.41 9.48
N SER A 49 -11.29 3.19 9.99
CA SER A 49 -10.43 2.06 9.62
C SER A 49 -10.55 1.71 8.12
N VAL A 50 -11.76 1.73 7.58
CA VAL A 50 -12.01 1.53 6.13
C VAL A 50 -11.35 2.64 5.32
N LEU A 51 -11.52 3.90 5.70
CA LEU A 51 -10.90 5.04 5.02
C LEU A 51 -9.36 4.96 5.04
N LEU A 52 -8.76 4.62 6.19
CA LEU A 52 -7.32 4.43 6.33
C LEU A 52 -6.81 3.28 5.45
N THR A 53 -7.59 2.20 5.34
CA THR A 53 -7.24 1.07 4.48
C THR A 53 -7.30 1.44 3.00
N LEU A 54 -8.32 2.20 2.58
CA LEU A 54 -8.40 2.75 1.22
C LEU A 54 -7.22 3.68 0.92
N LEU A 55 -6.84 4.54 1.87
CA LEU A 55 -5.70 5.44 1.72
C LEU A 55 -4.39 4.66 1.59
N ALA A 56 -4.16 3.66 2.45
CA ALA A 56 -2.97 2.80 2.38
C ALA A 56 -2.89 2.04 1.06
N TYR A 57 -4.01 1.52 0.57
CA TYR A 57 -4.10 0.88 -0.74
C TYR A 57 -3.78 1.85 -1.88
N PHE A 58 -4.30 3.08 -1.83
CA PHE A 58 -4.04 4.10 -2.84
C PHE A 58 -2.56 4.52 -2.85
N LEU A 59 -1.97 4.71 -1.66
CA LEU A 59 -0.54 4.99 -1.50
C LEU A 59 0.32 3.86 -2.06
N GLN A 60 -0.03 2.60 -1.76
CA GLN A 60 0.63 1.43 -2.35
C GLN A 60 0.54 1.46 -3.87
N ARG A 61 -0.64 1.76 -4.42
CA ARG A 61 -0.85 1.80 -5.87
C ARG A 61 -0.07 2.92 -6.53
N LEU A 62 0.04 4.08 -5.89
CA LEU A 62 0.83 5.21 -6.35
C LEU A 62 2.33 4.90 -6.27
N TRP A 63 2.77 4.24 -5.20
CA TRP A 63 4.14 3.77 -5.02
C TRP A 63 4.54 2.76 -6.09
N ASP A 64 3.68 1.77 -6.34
CA ASP A 64 3.87 0.79 -7.41
C ASP A 64 4.01 1.49 -8.78
N ARG A 65 3.17 2.51 -9.04
CA ARG A 65 3.23 3.33 -10.25
C ARG A 65 4.53 4.14 -10.33
N HIS A 66 4.98 4.73 -9.22
CA HIS A 66 6.20 5.53 -9.16
C HIS A 66 7.45 4.67 -9.41
N ILE A 67 7.56 3.50 -8.78
CA ILE A 67 8.71 2.60 -8.98
C ILE A 67 8.71 2.02 -10.40
N THR A 68 7.56 1.59 -10.89
CA THR A 68 7.49 0.86 -12.16
C THR A 68 7.55 1.80 -13.36
N GLY A 69 7.16 3.07 -13.20
CA GLY A 69 7.07 4.06 -14.29
C GLY A 69 6.08 3.69 -15.40
N ARG A 70 5.47 2.52 -15.32
CA ARG A 70 4.52 2.00 -16.31
C ARG A 70 3.13 2.54 -15.99
N PRO A 71 2.42 3.12 -16.97
CA PRO A 71 0.99 3.34 -16.81
C PRO A 71 0.33 2.01 -16.47
N LEU A 72 -0.69 2.05 -15.61
CA LEU A 72 -1.58 0.94 -15.31
C LEU A 72 -1.76 0.09 -16.56
N PRO A 73 -1.60 -1.25 -16.52
CA PRO A 73 -1.86 -2.07 -17.69
C PRO A 73 -3.31 -1.76 -18.09
N ARG A 74 -3.48 -0.99 -19.18
CA ARG A 74 -4.77 -0.80 -19.82
C ARG A 74 -5.28 -2.21 -20.01
N GLY A 75 -6.45 -2.47 -19.45
CA GLY A 75 -7.06 -3.79 -19.40
C GLY A 75 -6.74 -4.56 -20.66
N ARG A 76 -6.19 -5.76 -20.47
CA ARG A 76 -5.94 -6.79 -21.46
C ARG A 76 -7.00 -6.71 -22.58
N ARG A 77 -6.68 -5.98 -23.65
CA ARG A 77 -7.37 -6.05 -24.94
C ARG A 77 -6.46 -6.91 -25.80
N GLY A 78 -6.93 -8.09 -26.16
CA GLY A 78 -6.28 -8.97 -27.13
C GLY A 78 -6.00 -10.36 -26.58
N GLY A 79 -6.79 -11.32 -27.04
CA GLY A 79 -6.69 -12.75 -26.79
C GLY A 79 -8.07 -13.33 -26.56
#